data_AF-A0A2V6GRZ5-F1
#
_entry.id   AF-A0A2V6GRZ5-F1
#
_cell.length_a   1.000
_cell.length_b   1.000
_cell.length_c   1.000
_cell.angle_alpha   90.00
_cell.angle_beta   90.00
_cell.angle_gamma   90.00
#
_symmetry.space_group_name_H-M   'P 1'
#
loop_
_entity.id
_entity.type
_entity.pdbx_description
1 polymer ?
#
loop_
_entity_poly.entity_id
_entity_poly.type
_entity_poly.pdbx_seq_one_letter_code
_entity_poly.pdbx_strand_id
1 'polypeptide(L)'
;MSSTQTPAQLGYRMPAEWEPHAATWLSWPRREGISFPDSFDDVLPTLREMVAALIESEPVCINVINGAHEAEARAVLDVLPQECVTYYEIPTNEPWCRDHGPIFLTRNADPKLAIVDWDYNAWGNKYPPFDLDEVVPTRVAEILKVPV
;
A
#
# COMPACT_ATOMS: atom_id res chain seq x y z
N MET A 1 -12.89 6.72 23.97
CA MET A 1 -12.61 5.52 24.79
C MET A 1 -11.83 4.59 23.89
N SER A 2 -10.55 4.34 24.19
CA SER A 2 -9.79 3.34 23.43
C SER A 2 -10.49 2.00 23.60
N SER A 3 -10.88 1.37 22.49
CA SER A 3 -11.40 0.01 22.51
C SER A 3 -10.34 -0.89 23.13
N THR A 4 -10.60 -1.40 24.33
CA THR A 4 -9.69 -2.30 25.06
C THR A 4 -9.64 -3.71 24.47
N GLN A 5 -10.45 -3.98 23.44
CA GLN A 5 -10.51 -5.30 22.82
C GLN A 5 -9.51 -5.39 21.67
N THR A 6 -8.65 -6.41 21.71
CA THR A 6 -7.74 -6.72 20.61
C THR A 6 -8.50 -7.26 19.40
N PRO A 7 -7.92 -7.22 18.18
CA PRO A 7 -8.59 -7.78 17.02
C PRO A 7 -8.97 -9.26 17.18
N ALA A 8 -8.12 -10.05 17.83
CA ALA A 8 -8.41 -11.45 18.13
C ALA A 8 -9.64 -11.62 19.05
N GLN A 9 -9.81 -10.77 20.06
CA GLN A 9 -11.00 -10.77 20.93
C GLN A 9 -12.28 -10.36 20.18
N LEU A 10 -12.14 -9.58 19.10
CA LEU A 10 -13.21 -9.22 18.18
C LEU A 10 -13.44 -10.27 17.07
N GLY A 11 -12.69 -11.38 17.09
CA GLY A 11 -12.80 -12.49 16.14
C GLY A 11 -12.07 -12.29 14.82
N TYR A 12 -11.21 -11.28 14.71
CA TYR A 12 -10.37 -11.05 13.54
C TYR A 12 -9.12 -11.93 13.53
N ARG A 13 -8.67 -12.27 12.33
CA ARG A 13 -7.34 -12.85 12.06
C ARG A 13 -6.73 -12.18 10.84
N MET A 14 -5.40 -12.18 10.76
CA MET A 14 -4.71 -11.92 9.49
C MET A 14 -4.84 -13.21 8.65
N PRO A 15 -5.49 -13.17 7.47
CA PRO A 15 -5.50 -14.32 6.58
C PRO A 15 -4.08 -14.61 6.09
N ALA A 16 -3.79 -15.85 5.75
CA ALA A 16 -2.51 -16.19 5.14
C ALA A 16 -2.41 -15.60 3.73
N GLU A 17 -1.19 -15.28 3.27
CA GLU A 17 -0.96 -14.63 1.97
C GLU A 17 -1.30 -15.51 0.75
N TRP A 18 -1.62 -16.78 0.95
CA TRP A 18 -2.12 -17.68 -0.09
C TRP A 18 -3.65 -17.84 -0.08
N GLU A 19 -4.35 -17.21 0.88
CA GLU A 19 -5.81 -17.11 0.85
C GLU A 19 -6.24 -16.11 -0.25
N PRO A 20 -7.48 -16.19 -0.78
CA PRO A 20 -7.92 -15.29 -1.84
C PRO A 20 -7.81 -13.81 -1.47
N HIS A 21 -7.23 -13.02 -2.37
CA HIS A 21 -7.08 -11.58 -2.24
C HIS A 21 -8.08 -10.82 -3.12
N ALA A 22 -8.34 -9.56 -2.76
CA ALA A 22 -9.16 -8.64 -3.55
C ALA A 22 -8.31 -7.70 -4.42
N ALA A 23 -7.10 -7.38 -3.97
CA ALA A 23 -6.12 -6.54 -4.65
C ALA A 23 -4.77 -6.57 -3.92
N THR A 24 -3.70 -6.27 -4.64
CA THR A 24 -2.37 -5.97 -4.07
C THR A 24 -2.15 -4.46 -3.98
N TRP A 25 -1.60 -4.00 -2.85
CA TRP A 25 -1.25 -2.59 -2.63
C TRP A 25 0.24 -2.33 -2.83
N LEU A 26 0.57 -1.27 -3.56
CA LEU A 26 1.94 -0.78 -3.80
C LEU A 26 2.02 0.71 -3.45
N SER A 27 3.23 1.20 -3.21
CA SER A 27 3.53 2.64 -3.13
C SER A 27 4.52 2.97 -4.23
N TRP A 28 4.17 3.91 -5.11
CA TRP A 28 5.02 4.24 -6.25
C TRP A 28 6.27 4.99 -5.78
N PRO A 29 7.48 4.68 -6.30
CA PRO A 29 8.69 5.36 -5.87
C PRO A 29 8.70 6.81 -6.34
N ARG A 30 9.38 7.67 -5.58
CA ARG A 30 9.63 9.06 -5.93
C ARG A 30 11.05 9.22 -6.45
N ARG A 31 11.24 10.13 -7.42
CA ARG A 31 12.57 10.46 -7.94
C ARG A 31 13.46 11.09 -6.87
N GLU A 32 12.88 11.85 -5.94
CA GLU A 32 13.58 12.47 -4.81
C GLU A 32 13.68 11.54 -3.57
N GLY A 33 13.14 10.32 -3.66
CA GLY A 33 13.21 9.33 -2.59
C GLY A 33 14.61 8.73 -2.41
N ILE A 34 14.88 8.16 -1.25
CA ILE A 34 16.19 7.60 -0.90
C ILE A 34 16.38 6.15 -1.35
N SER A 35 15.32 5.47 -1.81
CA SER A 35 15.39 4.06 -2.18
C SER A 35 16.17 3.79 -3.47
N PHE A 36 16.11 4.71 -4.44
CA PHE A 36 16.71 4.52 -5.78
C PHE A 36 17.53 5.74 -6.22
N PRO A 37 18.54 6.17 -5.43
CA PRO A 37 19.40 7.29 -5.82
C PRO A 37 20.12 6.94 -7.11
N ASP A 38 20.13 7.88 -8.06
CA ASP A 38 20.76 7.76 -9.38
C ASP A 38 20.29 6.59 -10.27
N SER A 39 19.31 5.81 -9.82
CA SER A 39 18.83 4.57 -10.45
C SER A 39 17.32 4.52 -10.61
N PHE A 40 16.62 5.63 -10.34
CA PHE A 40 15.17 5.74 -10.45
C PHE A 40 14.67 5.27 -11.82
N ASP A 41 15.25 5.78 -12.91
CA ASP A 41 14.84 5.42 -14.27
C ASP A 41 15.13 3.94 -14.61
N ASP A 42 16.15 3.36 -13.98
CA ASP A 42 16.55 1.95 -14.19
C ASP A 42 15.60 0.96 -13.51
N VAL A 43 14.89 1.38 -12.45
CA VAL A 43 13.95 0.49 -11.72
C VAL A 43 12.54 0.49 -12.31
N LEU A 44 12.14 1.53 -13.06
CA LEU A 44 10.80 1.64 -13.64
C LEU A 44 10.39 0.45 -14.51
N PRO A 45 11.26 -0.11 -15.39
CA PRO A 45 10.93 -1.32 -16.15
C PRO A 45 10.62 -2.51 -15.24
N THR A 46 11.39 -2.70 -14.16
CA THR A 46 11.17 -3.79 -13.20
C THR A 46 9.82 -3.63 -12.47
N LEU A 47 9.47 -2.40 -12.10
CA LEU A 47 8.18 -2.11 -11.47
C LEU A 47 7.01 -2.36 -12.43
N ARG A 48 7.17 -2.01 -13.72
CA ARG A 48 6.19 -2.36 -14.76
C ARG A 48 6.00 -3.87 -14.85
N GLU A 49 7.08 -4.65 -14.94
CA GLU A 49 6.98 -6.12 -15.01
C GLU A 49 6.33 -6.72 -13.74
N MET A 50 6.61 -6.15 -12.57
CA MET A 50 5.95 -6.56 -11.33
C MET A 50 4.45 -6.30 -11.37
N VAL A 51 4.01 -5.10 -11.81
CA VAL A 51 2.59 -4.80 -11.96
C VAL A 51 1.96 -5.70 -13.03
N ALA A 52 2.63 -5.91 -14.15
CA ALA A 52 2.17 -6.80 -15.23
C ALA A 52 1.91 -8.23 -14.72
N ALA A 53 2.80 -8.76 -13.88
CA ALA A 53 2.62 -10.08 -13.28
C ALA A 53 1.47 -10.13 -12.27
N LEU A 54 1.30 -9.08 -11.44
CA LEU A 54 0.23 -9.02 -10.44
C LEU A 54 -1.16 -9.01 -11.10
N ILE A 55 -1.34 -8.18 -12.14
CA ILE A 55 -2.64 -8.01 -12.81
C ILE A 55 -3.13 -9.25 -13.56
N GLU A 56 -2.29 -10.27 -13.76
CA GLU A 56 -2.74 -11.58 -14.25
C GLU A 56 -3.65 -12.30 -13.24
N SER A 57 -3.54 -11.95 -11.96
CA SER A 57 -4.27 -12.61 -10.86
C SER A 57 -5.24 -11.70 -10.11
N GLU A 58 -4.90 -10.43 -9.91
CA GLU A 58 -5.71 -9.50 -9.13
C GLU A 58 -5.46 -8.02 -9.49
N PRO A 59 -6.43 -7.11 -9.21
CA PRO A 59 -6.20 -5.69 -9.35
C PRO A 59 -5.04 -5.17 -8.47
N VAL A 60 -4.43 -4.08 -8.91
CA VAL A 60 -3.35 -3.40 -8.19
C VAL A 60 -3.82 -2.02 -7.74
N CYS A 61 -3.63 -1.71 -6.47
CA CYS A 61 -3.84 -0.40 -5.87
C CYS A 61 -2.49 0.29 -5.69
N ILE A 62 -2.31 1.50 -6.21
CA ILE A 62 -1.03 2.23 -6.15
C ILE A 62 -1.20 3.54 -5.40
N ASN A 63 -0.45 3.71 -4.31
CA ASN A 63 -0.35 4.97 -3.59
C ASN A 63 0.55 5.94 -4.37
N VAL A 64 0.05 7.15 -4.59
CA VAL A 64 0.74 8.25 -5.26
C VAL A 64 0.62 9.55 -4.47
N ILE A 65 1.63 10.42 -4.55
CA ILE A 65 1.65 11.63 -3.71
C ILE A 65 0.75 12.76 -4.22
N ASN A 66 0.43 12.78 -5.51
CA ASN A 66 -0.42 13.76 -6.19
C ASN A 66 -0.67 13.32 -7.64
N GLY A 67 -1.48 14.09 -8.37
CA GLY A 67 -1.79 13.84 -9.78
C GLY A 67 -0.60 13.88 -10.75
N ALA A 68 0.49 14.59 -10.46
CA ALA A 68 1.68 14.56 -11.32
C ALA A 68 2.44 13.24 -11.17
N HIS A 69 2.53 12.74 -9.94
CA HIS A 69 3.09 11.42 -9.64
C HIS A 69 2.23 10.29 -10.20
N GLU A 70 0.90 10.44 -10.16
CA GLU A 70 -0.02 9.53 -10.86
C GLU A 70 0.25 9.51 -12.37
N ALA A 71 0.41 10.69 -13.00
CA ALA A 71 0.69 10.78 -14.42
C ALA A 71 2.01 10.11 -14.81
N GLU A 72 3.05 10.23 -13.98
CA GLU A 72 4.32 9.53 -14.18
C GLU A 72 4.15 8.01 -14.09
N ALA A 73 3.50 7.51 -13.04
CA ALA A 73 3.22 6.09 -12.87
C ALA A 73 2.39 5.53 -14.04
N ARG A 74 1.34 6.26 -14.47
CA ARG A 74 0.52 5.90 -15.62
C ARG A 74 1.31 5.86 -16.92
N ALA A 75 2.23 6.80 -17.14
CA ALA A 75 3.09 6.79 -18.32
C ALA A 75 4.03 5.58 -18.33
N VAL A 76 4.52 5.16 -17.16
CA VAL A 76 5.32 3.94 -17.04
C VAL A 76 4.46 2.69 -17.29
N LEU A 77 3.21 2.67 -16.85
CA LEU A 77 2.32 1.51 -16.94
C LEU A 77 1.37 1.54 -18.15
N ASP A 78 1.61 2.42 -19.13
CA ASP A 78 0.69 2.74 -20.23
C ASP A 78 0.32 1.53 -21.12
N VAL A 79 1.23 0.56 -21.23
CA VAL A 79 1.04 -0.69 -21.97
C VAL A 79 0.15 -1.71 -21.24
N LEU A 80 -0.18 -1.49 -19.97
CA LEU A 80 -0.98 -2.40 -19.15
C LEU A 80 -2.47 -1.98 -19.14
N PRO A 81 -3.41 -2.94 -19.00
CA PRO A 81 -4.84 -2.66 -18.79
C PRO A 81 -5.07 -1.73 -17.59
N GLN A 82 -5.45 -0.48 -17.87
CA GLN A 82 -5.59 0.55 -16.83
C GLN A 82 -6.78 0.29 -15.90
N GLU A 83 -7.77 -0.48 -16.33
CA GLU A 83 -8.88 -0.93 -15.50
C GLU A 83 -8.47 -1.87 -14.36
N CYS A 84 -7.30 -2.50 -14.47
CA CYS A 84 -6.72 -3.37 -13.44
C CYS A 84 -5.89 -2.59 -12.41
N VAL A 85 -5.67 -1.29 -12.61
CA VAL A 85 -4.83 -0.44 -11.74
C VAL A 85 -5.63 0.74 -11.21
N THR A 86 -5.78 0.82 -9.89
CA THR A 86 -6.41 1.96 -9.22
C THR A 86 -5.36 2.78 -8.49
N TYR A 87 -5.35 4.09 -8.70
CA TYR A 87 -4.43 5.01 -8.05
C TYR A 87 -5.15 5.72 -6.89
N TYR A 88 -4.45 5.82 -5.75
CA TYR A 88 -4.94 6.53 -4.57
C TYR A 88 -3.95 7.63 -4.21
N GLU A 89 -4.45 8.86 -4.04
CA GLU A 89 -3.63 9.99 -3.58
C GLU A 89 -3.35 9.84 -2.07
N ILE A 90 -2.39 8.97 -1.76
CA ILE A 90 -1.86 8.70 -0.43
C ILE A 90 -0.36 8.99 -0.51
N PRO A 91 0.09 10.15 -0.02
CA PRO A 91 1.51 10.48 -0.02
C PRO A 91 2.32 9.49 0.80
N THR A 92 3.47 9.08 0.26
CA THR A 92 4.48 8.25 0.94
C THR A 92 5.84 8.92 0.84
N ASN A 93 6.73 8.60 1.78
CA ASN A 93 8.13 8.97 1.69
C ASN A 93 8.91 7.98 0.81
N GLU A 94 8.68 6.68 1.01
CA GLU A 94 9.37 5.60 0.31
C GLU A 94 8.38 4.55 -0.28
N PRO A 95 8.82 3.69 -1.24
CA PRO A 95 7.92 2.79 -1.96
C PRO A 95 7.62 1.45 -1.26
N TRP A 96 8.01 1.27 0.01
CA TRP A 96 8.00 -0.03 0.69
C TRP A 96 6.66 -0.37 1.35
N CYS A 97 5.60 -0.42 0.55
CA CYS A 97 4.22 -0.65 1.02
C CYS A 97 4.02 -1.94 1.83
N ARG A 98 4.92 -2.92 1.71
CA ARG A 98 4.92 -4.11 2.56
C ARG A 98 5.13 -3.75 4.04
N ASP A 99 5.97 -2.77 4.32
CA ASP A 99 6.45 -2.47 5.67
C ASP A 99 5.63 -1.38 6.34
N HIS A 100 5.17 -0.38 5.56
CA HIS A 100 4.35 0.72 6.06
C HIS A 100 2.87 0.60 5.69
N GLY A 101 2.50 -0.31 4.79
CA GLY A 101 1.13 -0.42 4.31
C GLY A 101 0.20 -1.17 5.28
N PRO A 102 -1.11 -1.20 4.96
CA PRO A 102 -2.11 -1.80 5.82
C PRO A 102 -1.91 -3.32 5.98
N ILE A 103 -1.99 -3.81 7.22
CA ILE A 103 -2.19 -5.23 7.49
C ILE A 103 -3.69 -5.50 7.63
N PHE A 104 -4.27 -6.12 6.60
CA PHE A 104 -5.69 -6.45 6.57
C PHE A 104 -6.02 -7.63 7.50
N LEU A 105 -7.11 -7.50 8.24
CA LEU A 105 -7.70 -8.57 9.03
C LEU A 105 -9.09 -8.93 8.56
N THR A 106 -9.45 -10.20 8.67
CA THR A 106 -10.77 -10.71 8.30
C THR A 106 -11.44 -11.45 9.45
N ARG A 107 -12.79 -11.43 9.47
CA ARG A 107 -13.61 -12.24 10.36
C ARG A 107 -14.94 -12.66 9.71
N ASN A 108 -15.63 -13.59 10.37
CA ASN A 108 -16.94 -14.10 9.93
C ASN A 108 -18.12 -13.32 10.57
N ALA A 109 -18.00 -12.00 10.71
CA ALA A 109 -19.01 -11.09 11.26
C ALA A 109 -18.79 -9.67 10.70
N ASP A 110 -19.81 -8.81 10.70
CA ASP A 110 -19.67 -7.43 10.21
C ASP A 110 -19.09 -6.48 11.29
N PRO A 111 -18.25 -5.49 10.93
CA PRO A 111 -17.53 -5.40 9.65
C PRO A 111 -16.59 -6.60 9.42
N LYS A 112 -16.52 -7.09 8.18
CA LYS A 112 -15.71 -8.28 7.84
C LYS A 112 -14.23 -8.00 7.68
N LEU A 113 -13.90 -6.76 7.31
CA LEU A 113 -12.54 -6.30 7.05
C LEU A 113 -12.18 -5.23 8.08
N ALA A 114 -10.97 -5.28 8.58
CA ALA A 114 -10.34 -4.25 9.41
C ALA A 114 -8.88 -4.12 8.99
N ILE A 115 -8.22 -3.05 9.41
CA ILE A 115 -6.78 -2.84 9.23
C ILE A 115 -6.12 -2.80 10.61
N VAL A 116 -4.96 -3.43 10.77
CA VAL A 116 -4.05 -3.09 11.88
C VAL A 116 -3.08 -2.06 11.37
N ASP A 117 -3.03 -0.93 12.07
CA ASP A 117 -2.05 0.12 11.88
C ASP A 117 -0.94 -0.05 12.92
N TRP A 118 0.27 -0.37 12.44
CA TRP A 118 1.45 -0.50 13.29
C TRP A 118 2.28 0.75 13.14
N ASP A 119 2.77 1.31 14.26
CA ASP A 119 3.71 2.41 14.23
C ASP A 119 4.91 2.08 13.32
N TYR A 120 5.06 2.84 12.23
CA TYR A 120 6.19 2.74 11.32
C TYR A 120 7.24 3.80 11.65
N ASN A 121 8.51 3.43 11.61
CA ASN A 121 9.62 4.33 11.97
C ASN A 121 10.83 4.23 11.04
N ALA A 122 10.63 3.84 9.78
CA ALA A 122 11.71 3.61 8.82
C ALA A 122 12.82 2.69 9.36
N TRP A 123 12.42 1.47 9.75
CA TRP A 123 13.29 0.38 10.19
C TRP A 123 14.26 0.77 11.31
N GLY A 124 13.73 1.35 12.39
CA GLY A 124 14.49 1.72 13.58
C GLY A 124 15.02 3.16 13.55
N ASN A 125 14.22 4.10 13.01
CA ASN A 125 14.58 5.51 12.82
C ASN A 125 15.80 5.72 11.91
N LYS A 126 16.04 4.78 10.99
CA LYS A 126 17.22 4.81 10.13
C LYS A 126 17.12 5.86 9.04
N TYR A 127 15.91 6.13 8.54
CA TYR A 127 15.67 7.02 7.40
C TYR A 127 14.51 7.99 7.64
N PRO A 128 14.68 9.03 8.48
CA PRO A 128 13.71 10.12 8.56
C PRO A 128 13.79 11.06 7.33
N PRO A 129 12.70 11.73 6.93
CA PRO A 129 11.35 11.63 7.49
C PRO A 129 10.58 10.37 7.04
N PHE A 130 9.66 9.89 7.87
CA PHE A 130 8.81 8.70 7.61
C PHE A 130 7.33 8.93 7.98
N ASP A 131 6.96 10.17 8.29
CA ASP A 131 5.62 10.61 8.70
C ASP A 131 4.54 10.32 7.65
N LEU A 132 4.88 10.39 6.36
CA LEU A 132 3.95 10.05 5.28
C LEU A 132 3.75 8.54 5.13
N ASP A 133 4.77 7.73 5.41
CA ASP A 133 4.67 6.27 5.36
C ASP A 133 3.83 5.74 6.51
N GLU A 134 4.02 6.30 7.71
CA GLU A 134 3.33 5.88 8.94
C GLU A 134 1.82 6.01 8.86
N VAL A 135 1.30 7.02 8.16
CA VAL A 135 -0.15 7.23 8.07
C VAL A 135 -0.84 6.42 6.96
N VAL A 136 -0.09 5.65 6.15
CA VAL A 136 -0.66 4.90 5.01
C VAL A 136 -1.78 3.94 5.44
N PRO A 137 -1.65 3.11 6.48
CA PRO A 137 -2.71 2.18 6.87
C PRO A 137 -4.00 2.92 7.25
N THR A 138 -3.88 4.00 8.03
CA THR A 138 -5.00 4.87 8.38
C THR A 138 -5.68 5.47 7.13
N ARG A 139 -4.92 5.98 6.14
CA ARG A 139 -5.49 6.52 4.90
C ARG A 139 -6.24 5.47 4.09
N VAL A 140 -5.68 4.27 3.98
CA VAL A 140 -6.34 3.15 3.30
C VAL A 140 -7.64 2.77 4.03
N ALA A 141 -7.64 2.77 5.36
CA ALA A 141 -8.84 2.52 6.16
C ALA A 141 -9.94 3.55 5.93
N GLU A 142 -9.60 4.85 5.85
CA GLU A 142 -10.52 5.94 5.53
C GLU A 142 -11.19 5.74 4.16
N ILE A 143 -10.39 5.40 3.14
CA ILE A 143 -10.85 5.17 1.76
C ILE A 143 -11.79 3.97 1.68
N LEU A 144 -11.40 2.85 2.31
CA LEU A 144 -12.17 1.61 2.30
C LEU A 144 -13.33 1.61 3.30
N LYS A 145 -13.40 2.63 4.19
CA LYS A 145 -14.39 2.77 5.26
C LYS A 145 -14.42 1.56 6.19
N VAL A 146 -13.22 1.10 6.57
CA VAL A 146 -13.03 -0.02 7.50
C VAL A 146 -12.45 0.48 8.82
N PRO A 147 -12.72 -0.21 9.95
CA PRO A 147 -12.10 0.13 11.21
C PRO A 147 -10.60 -0.15 11.20
N VAL A 148 -9.88 0.66 11.98
CA VAL A 148 -8.52 0.42 12.48
C VAL A 148 -8.62 -0.03 13.93
#